data_AF-A0A2T9YRS4-F1
#
_entry.id   AF-A0A2T9YRS4-F1
#
_cell.length_a   1.000
_cell.length_b   1.000
_cell.length_c   1.000
_cell.angle_alpha   90.00
_cell.angle_beta   90.00
_cell.angle_gamma   90.00
#
_symmetry.space_group_name_H-M   'P 1'
#
loop_
_entity.id
_entity.type
_entity.pdbx_description
1 polymer ?
#
loop_
_entity_poly.entity_id
_entity_poly.type
_entity_poly.pdbx_seq_one_letter_code
_entity_poly.pdbx_strand_id
1 'polypeptide(L)'
;MAKRRHEEVVKASNNPKQNSDDSEMDSDDNEMDIVNVDFDFFDFKQVDFHAVKRLLIQTFGEDHELFELSELTELIIKQNLVGTTVKVTGEDDPYAFLTVLNITELAETAVFKQISKYLLDKSSKNMKANMKLKEILSPNVSQDVGFIINERLTNMPAQVVPPMLKMLFEEIQWAIDDKERYNFEWYIMLSPIYREIAPTSEQLQHEEILPNQLQKDNSSKKPRTSEKAFYFHPEEEFIEPFAEYMFDFRFSKYKRAADSRNSFTDFGLLPLRRCFIIHKSQMLPIYNKLESLFKP
;
A
#
# COMPACT_ATOMS: atom_id res chain seq x y z
N MET A 1 -7.63 39.73 13.04
CA MET A 1 -7.84 39.41 14.47
C MET A 1 -9.31 39.56 14.81
N ALA A 2 -10.01 38.45 15.03
CA ALA A 2 -11.20 38.38 15.89
C ALA A 2 -11.51 36.89 16.10
N LYS A 3 -11.18 36.40 17.29
CA LYS A 3 -11.47 35.05 17.81
C LYS A 3 -12.98 34.77 17.75
N ARG A 4 -13.39 33.62 17.21
CA ARG A 4 -14.72 33.05 17.49
C ARG A 4 -14.56 31.92 18.51
N ARG A 5 -15.27 32.07 19.63
CA ARG A 5 -15.33 31.16 20.78
C ARG A 5 -16.28 29.99 20.48
N HIS A 6 -15.90 28.81 20.96
CA HIS A 6 -16.79 27.69 21.26
C HIS A 6 -17.70 28.07 22.45
N GLU A 7 -18.98 27.69 22.39
CA GLU A 7 -19.70 26.97 23.45
C GLU A 7 -21.15 26.66 23.01
N GLU A 8 -21.48 25.37 23.13
CA GLU A 8 -22.72 24.75 23.62
C GLU A 8 -24.09 25.15 23.03
N VAL A 9 -24.71 24.18 22.35
CA VAL A 9 -26.18 24.02 22.35
C VAL A 9 -26.51 22.56 22.65
N VAL A 10 -26.65 22.25 23.95
CA VAL A 10 -27.34 21.05 24.44
C VAL A 10 -28.85 21.32 24.33
N LYS A 11 -29.57 20.55 23.50
CA LYS A 11 -31.04 20.50 23.54
C LYS A 11 -31.49 19.19 24.17
N ALA A 12 -31.94 19.32 25.41
CA ALA A 12 -32.66 18.29 26.17
C ALA A 12 -34.06 18.07 25.58
N SER A 13 -34.41 16.82 25.28
CA SER A 13 -35.78 16.38 25.07
C SER A 13 -36.22 15.56 26.28
N ASN A 14 -37.18 16.10 27.03
CA ASN A 14 -37.91 15.42 28.10
C ASN A 14 -38.99 14.49 27.50
N ASN A 15 -39.09 13.26 28.01
CA ASN A 15 -40.37 12.57 28.15
C ASN A 15 -40.35 11.61 29.36
N PRO A 16 -41.51 11.33 29.98
CA PRO A 16 -41.61 11.08 31.42
C PRO A 16 -41.57 9.61 31.83
N LYS A 17 -41.23 9.44 33.12
CA LYS A 17 -41.14 8.21 33.92
C LYS A 17 -42.36 7.29 33.82
N GLN A 18 -42.11 5.99 33.65
CA GLN A 18 -42.96 4.91 34.15
C GLN A 18 -42.11 3.98 35.02
N ASN A 19 -42.46 3.92 36.31
CA ASN A 19 -41.98 2.92 37.25
C ASN A 19 -42.74 1.60 37.03
N SER A 20 -42.01 0.50 36.93
CA SER A 20 -42.48 -0.82 37.34
C SER A 20 -41.27 -1.63 37.83
N ASP A 21 -41.15 -1.73 39.16
CA ASP A 21 -40.42 -2.79 39.84
C ASP A 21 -40.99 -4.14 39.38
N ASP A 22 -40.15 -5.05 38.87
CA ASP A 22 -40.12 -6.41 39.40
C ASP A 22 -38.89 -7.22 38.95
N SER A 23 -38.35 -7.96 39.92
CA SER A 23 -37.45 -9.11 39.83
C SER A 23 -36.01 -8.94 39.31
N GLU A 24 -35.09 -8.96 40.27
CA GLU A 24 -33.71 -9.41 40.12
C GLU A 24 -33.66 -10.82 39.49
N MET A 25 -33.02 -10.93 38.33
CA MET A 25 -32.36 -12.16 37.88
C MET A 25 -30.92 -11.82 37.52
N ASP A 26 -30.05 -11.96 38.52
CA ASP A 26 -28.62 -12.05 38.39
C ASP A 26 -28.28 -13.14 37.35
N SER A 27 -27.79 -12.72 36.19
CA SER A 27 -27.43 -13.61 35.08
C SER A 27 -26.06 -13.19 34.56
N ASP A 28 -25.03 -13.71 35.22
CA ASP A 28 -23.62 -13.80 34.80
C ASP A 28 -23.23 -12.97 33.57
N ASP A 29 -22.68 -11.78 33.84
CA ASP A 29 -21.88 -10.96 32.94
C ASP A 29 -20.76 -11.79 32.29
N ASN A 30 -21.07 -12.38 31.14
CA ASN A 30 -20.10 -12.66 30.09
C ASN A 30 -20.49 -11.82 28.87
N GLU A 31 -20.73 -10.51 29.07
CA GLU A 31 -20.61 -9.56 27.98
C GLU A 31 -19.16 -9.62 27.53
N MET A 32 -18.90 -10.36 26.45
CA MET A 32 -17.65 -10.22 25.70
C MET A 32 -17.51 -8.72 25.41
N ASP A 33 -16.55 -8.06 26.04
CA ASP A 33 -16.23 -6.65 25.81
C ASP A 33 -16.17 -6.42 24.29
N ILE A 34 -17.20 -5.77 23.74
CA ILE A 34 -17.24 -5.47 22.31
C ILE A 34 -16.17 -4.40 22.07
N VAL A 35 -15.02 -4.83 21.55
CA VAL A 35 -13.94 -3.91 21.17
C VAL A 35 -14.34 -3.22 19.87
N ASN A 36 -14.84 -2.00 19.99
CA ASN A 36 -15.09 -1.13 18.84
C ASN A 36 -13.76 -0.53 18.38
N VAL A 37 -13.45 -0.70 17.09
CA VAL A 37 -12.25 -0.17 16.45
C VAL A 37 -12.71 0.78 15.35
N ASP A 38 -12.47 2.08 15.54
CA ASP A 38 -12.75 3.08 14.51
C ASP A 38 -11.47 3.43 13.75
N PHE A 39 -11.65 3.75 12.47
CA PHE A 39 -10.59 4.17 11.57
C PHE A 39 -10.83 5.62 11.19
N ASP A 40 -9.99 6.50 11.73
CA ASP A 40 -10.07 7.94 11.50
C ASP A 40 -9.03 8.37 10.47
N PHE A 41 -9.42 9.34 9.64
CA PHE A 41 -8.62 9.86 8.54
C PHE A 41 -8.07 11.24 8.89
N PHE A 42 -6.76 11.43 8.71
CA PHE A 42 -6.06 12.67 9.07
C PHE A 42 -5.04 13.07 8.02
N ASP A 43 -4.80 14.38 7.89
CA ASP A 43 -3.64 14.92 7.17
C ASP A 43 -2.32 14.49 7.84
N PHE A 44 -1.24 14.45 7.07
CA PHE A 44 0.10 14.19 7.59
C PHE A 44 0.54 15.22 8.63
N LYS A 45 1.15 14.73 9.72
CA LYS A 45 1.75 15.54 10.78
C LYS A 45 3.20 15.13 11.00
N GLN A 46 3.99 16.02 11.59
CA GLN A 46 5.39 15.74 11.91
C GLN A 46 5.59 14.55 12.85
N VAL A 47 4.61 14.27 13.72
CA VAL A 47 4.62 13.10 14.61
C VAL A 47 4.58 11.78 13.81
N ASP A 48 4.03 11.78 12.60
CA ASP A 48 3.84 10.60 11.76
C ASP A 48 5.13 10.12 11.08
N PHE A 49 6.22 10.90 11.16
CA PHE A 49 7.48 10.65 10.44
C PHE A 49 7.99 9.23 10.58
N HIS A 50 8.04 8.70 11.80
CA HIS A 50 8.59 7.37 12.02
C HIS A 50 7.70 6.26 11.46
N ALA A 51 6.37 6.40 11.59
CA ALA A 51 5.42 5.43 11.07
C ALA A 51 5.37 5.42 9.54
N VAL A 52 5.33 6.59 8.90
CA VAL A 52 5.37 6.71 7.44
C VAL A 52 6.68 6.15 6.89
N LYS A 53 7.82 6.47 7.50
CA LYS A 53 9.12 5.91 7.10
C LYS A 53 9.16 4.39 7.20
N ARG A 54 8.56 3.81 8.25
CA ARG A 54 8.45 2.35 8.44
C ARG A 54 7.64 1.69 7.32
N LEU A 55 6.52 2.30 6.93
CA LEU A 55 5.70 1.84 5.81
C LEU A 55 6.45 1.98 4.48
N LEU A 56 7.20 3.07 4.25
CA LEU A 56 8.07 3.19 3.06
C LEU A 56 9.17 2.12 3.01
N ILE A 57 9.76 1.76 4.15
CA ILE A 57 10.72 0.63 4.22
C ILE A 57 10.03 -0.66 3.76
N GLN A 58 8.77 -0.88 4.14
CA GLN A 58 7.98 -2.01 3.64
C GLN A 58 7.75 -1.91 2.13
N THR A 59 7.42 -0.74 1.59
CA THR A 59 7.22 -0.52 0.14
C THR A 59 8.47 -0.89 -0.67
N PHE A 60 9.65 -0.42 -0.26
CA PHE A 60 10.93 -0.69 -0.96
C PHE A 60 11.64 -1.97 -0.52
N GLY A 61 11.13 -2.65 0.52
CA GLY A 61 11.59 -3.96 0.98
C GLY A 61 13.09 -4.02 1.26
N GLU A 62 13.76 -5.06 0.77
CA GLU A 62 15.19 -5.26 1.00
C GLU A 62 16.09 -4.22 0.31
N ASP A 63 15.56 -3.52 -0.69
CA ASP A 63 16.25 -2.47 -1.41
C ASP A 63 16.07 -1.09 -0.76
N HIS A 64 15.36 -0.97 0.37
CA HIS A 64 15.12 0.31 1.04
C HIS A 64 16.39 1.12 1.31
N GLU A 65 17.52 0.45 1.60
CA GLU A 65 18.85 1.07 1.81
C GLU A 65 19.41 1.77 0.56
N LEU A 66 18.84 1.54 -0.63
CA LEU A 66 19.26 2.21 -1.87
C LEU A 66 18.65 3.61 -2.00
N PHE A 67 17.71 3.97 -1.13
CA PHE A 67 16.92 5.18 -1.21
C PHE A 67 17.10 6.05 0.04
N GLU A 68 17.15 7.36 -0.14
CA GLU A 68 17.06 8.33 0.95
C GLU A 68 15.62 8.43 1.47
N LEU A 69 15.15 7.38 2.16
CA LEU A 69 13.77 7.32 2.64
C LEU A 69 13.43 8.38 3.68
N SER A 70 14.42 8.92 4.40
CA SER A 70 14.21 10.08 5.27
C SER A 70 13.78 11.30 4.45
N GLU A 71 14.46 11.57 3.33
CA GLU A 71 14.11 12.67 2.41
C GLU A 71 12.71 12.45 1.83
N LEU A 72 12.39 11.24 1.37
CA LEU A 72 11.06 10.91 0.86
C LEU A 72 9.97 11.11 1.92
N THR A 73 10.22 10.68 3.16
CA THR A 73 9.27 10.87 4.26
C THR A 73 9.07 12.35 4.56
N GLU A 74 10.14 13.14 4.59
CA GLU A 74 10.03 14.59 4.77
C GLU A 74 9.23 15.25 3.65
N LEU A 75 9.43 14.83 2.40
CA LEU A 75 8.67 15.34 1.24
C LEU A 75 7.18 15.04 1.39
N ILE A 76 6.82 13.81 1.80
CA ILE A 76 5.42 13.42 2.04
C ILE A 76 4.79 14.25 3.15
N ILE A 77 5.48 14.50 4.26
CA ILE A 77 4.89 15.23 5.39
C ILE A 77 4.85 16.74 5.14
N LYS A 78 5.80 17.28 4.37
CA LYS A 78 5.83 18.71 4.01
C LYS A 78 4.83 19.05 2.90
N GLN A 79 4.33 18.05 2.18
CA GLN A 79 3.23 18.20 1.25
C GLN A 79 1.98 18.60 2.04
N ASN A 80 1.72 19.90 2.10
CA ASN A 80 0.47 20.38 2.67
C ASN A 80 -0.66 19.98 1.71
N LEU A 81 -1.78 19.52 2.26
CA LEU A 81 -3.07 19.31 1.59
C LEU A 81 -3.23 18.08 0.71
N VAL A 82 -2.18 17.33 0.37
CA VAL A 82 -2.34 16.14 -0.48
C VAL A 82 -1.87 14.88 0.25
N GLY A 83 -2.79 13.92 0.34
CA GLY A 83 -2.62 12.62 0.94
C GLY A 83 -3.16 12.53 2.37
N THR A 84 -3.58 11.32 2.71
CA THR A 84 -4.31 11.00 3.92
C THR A 84 -3.62 9.88 4.69
N THR A 85 -3.67 9.95 6.01
CA THR A 85 -3.26 8.90 6.93
C THR A 85 -4.47 8.29 7.65
N VAL A 86 -4.40 7.01 8.00
CA VAL A 86 -5.44 6.32 8.78
C VAL A 86 -4.88 5.91 10.13
N LYS A 87 -5.55 6.32 11.20
CA LYS A 87 -5.20 6.00 12.58
C LYS A 87 -6.36 5.26 13.23
N VAL A 88 -6.01 4.40 14.18
CA VAL A 88 -6.99 3.65 14.98
C VAL A 88 -7.24 4.41 16.28
N THR A 89 -8.47 4.38 16.79
CA THR A 89 -8.82 5.02 18.07
C THR A 89 -7.86 4.63 19.18
N GLY A 90 -7.24 5.64 19.81
CA GLY A 90 -6.27 5.47 20.91
C GLY A 90 -4.80 5.39 20.47
N GLU A 91 -4.51 5.41 19.17
CA GLU A 91 -3.16 5.32 18.63
C GLU A 91 -2.78 6.59 17.84
N ASP A 92 -1.60 7.13 18.12
CA ASP A 92 -1.09 8.33 17.43
C ASP A 92 -0.41 7.99 16.10
N ASP A 93 0.10 6.77 15.93
CA ASP A 93 0.83 6.33 14.74
C ASP A 93 -0.15 5.92 13.61
N PRO A 94 0.07 6.39 12.36
CA PRO A 94 -0.71 5.93 11.23
C PRO A 94 -0.41 4.49 10.83
N TYR A 95 -1.47 3.73 10.55
CA TYR A 95 -1.42 2.33 10.16
C TYR A 95 -1.58 2.15 8.64
N ALA A 96 -2.12 3.17 7.97
CA ALA A 96 -2.15 3.28 6.52
C ALA A 96 -1.90 4.73 6.10
N PHE A 97 -1.40 4.91 4.89
CA PHE A 97 -1.46 6.21 4.23
C PHE A 97 -1.58 6.05 2.72
N LEU A 98 -2.13 7.08 2.09
CA LEU A 98 -2.19 7.24 0.65
C LEU A 98 -1.73 8.65 0.30
N THR A 99 -0.83 8.78 -0.67
CA THR A 99 -0.39 10.09 -1.15
C THR A 99 0.04 10.01 -2.61
N VAL A 100 0.11 11.17 -3.28
CA VAL A 100 0.73 11.33 -4.60
C VAL A 100 1.78 12.42 -4.54
N LEU A 101 2.95 12.18 -5.13
CA LEU A 101 4.04 13.15 -5.26
C LEU A 101 4.29 13.48 -6.73
N ASN A 102 4.57 14.75 -7.06
CA ASN A 102 4.99 15.10 -8.41
C ASN A 102 6.46 14.71 -8.64
N ILE A 103 6.71 13.63 -9.39
CA ILE A 103 8.07 13.18 -9.71
C ILE A 103 8.78 14.20 -10.61
N THR A 104 8.05 14.84 -11.53
CA THR A 104 8.60 15.80 -12.48
C THR A 104 9.15 17.04 -11.76
N GLU A 105 8.42 17.55 -10.76
CA GLU A 105 8.86 18.66 -9.93
C GLU A 105 10.00 18.26 -8.98
N LEU A 106 9.90 17.07 -8.40
CA LEU A 106 10.88 16.56 -7.44
C LEU A 106 12.05 15.81 -8.10
N ALA A 107 12.19 15.86 -9.43
CA ALA A 107 13.16 15.10 -10.21
C ALA A 107 14.62 15.38 -9.80
N GLU A 108 14.89 16.57 -9.25
CA GLU A 108 16.23 16.96 -8.82
C GLU A 108 16.62 16.48 -7.41
N THR A 109 15.65 16.02 -6.61
CA THR A 109 15.89 15.46 -5.27
C THR A 109 16.69 14.15 -5.36
N ALA A 110 17.44 13.82 -4.30
CA ALA A 110 18.28 12.62 -4.33
C ALA A 110 17.43 11.36 -4.42
N VAL A 111 16.34 11.30 -3.64
CA VAL A 111 15.44 10.15 -3.62
C VAL A 111 14.75 9.88 -4.96
N PHE A 112 14.27 10.89 -5.68
CA PHE A 112 13.61 10.66 -6.98
C PHE A 112 14.60 10.36 -8.11
N LYS A 113 15.85 10.84 -8.03
CA LYS A 113 16.93 10.36 -8.91
C LYS A 113 17.20 8.87 -8.69
N GLN A 114 17.23 8.43 -7.44
CA GLN A 114 17.42 7.02 -7.08
C GLN A 114 16.24 6.15 -7.54
N ILE A 115 15.00 6.56 -7.25
CA ILE A 115 13.77 5.86 -7.66
C ILE A 115 13.69 5.77 -9.19
N SER A 116 13.88 6.87 -9.91
CA SER A 116 13.81 6.87 -11.38
C SER A 116 14.84 5.94 -12.01
N LYS A 117 16.09 6.00 -11.56
CA LYS A 117 17.15 5.09 -12.00
C LYS A 117 16.81 3.63 -11.69
N TYR A 118 16.28 3.37 -10.50
CA TYR A 118 15.90 2.04 -10.05
C TYR A 118 14.78 1.45 -10.91
N LEU A 119 13.70 2.18 -11.16
CA LEU A 119 12.60 1.72 -12.00
C LEU A 119 13.03 1.48 -13.45
N LEU A 120 13.93 2.31 -13.98
CA LEU A 120 14.51 2.12 -15.32
C LEU A 120 15.39 0.86 -15.41
N ASP A 121 16.16 0.55 -14.37
CA ASP A 121 16.95 -0.68 -14.32
C ASP A 121 16.05 -1.92 -14.22
N LYS A 122 15.07 -1.89 -13.31
CA LYS A 122 14.13 -3.01 -13.08
C LYS A 122 13.20 -3.29 -14.26
N SER A 123 12.84 -2.26 -15.02
CA SER A 123 12.02 -2.41 -16.23
C SER A 123 12.79 -2.88 -17.46
N SER A 124 14.13 -3.00 -17.42
CA SER A 124 14.96 -3.33 -18.58
C SER A 124 14.53 -4.58 -19.36
N LYS A 125 13.91 -5.56 -18.69
CA LYS A 125 13.38 -6.79 -19.32
C LYS A 125 12.04 -6.60 -20.05
N ASN A 126 11.27 -5.56 -19.70
CA ASN A 126 10.02 -5.20 -20.36
C ASN A 126 10.24 -3.96 -21.22
N MET A 127 10.58 -4.17 -22.49
CA MET A 127 10.93 -3.09 -23.42
C MET A 127 9.85 -2.00 -23.55
N LYS A 128 8.56 -2.38 -23.58
CA LYS A 128 7.45 -1.43 -23.72
C LYS A 128 7.34 -0.52 -22.48
N ALA A 129 7.32 -1.12 -21.29
CA ALA A 129 7.26 -0.36 -20.05
C ALA A 129 8.53 0.48 -19.83
N ASN A 130 9.71 -0.04 -20.18
CA ASN A 130 10.97 0.70 -20.08
C ASN A 130 11.01 1.92 -20.99
N MET A 131 10.56 1.79 -22.24
CA MET A 131 10.46 2.92 -23.18
C MET A 131 9.50 3.98 -22.63
N LYS A 132 8.33 3.56 -22.11
CA LYS A 132 7.38 4.51 -21.52
C LYS A 132 7.94 5.21 -20.28
N LEU A 133 8.62 4.49 -19.38
CA LEU A 133 9.28 5.09 -18.22
C LEU A 133 10.34 6.11 -18.65
N LYS A 134 11.15 5.80 -19.67
CA LYS A 134 12.15 6.74 -20.19
C LYS A 134 11.52 8.01 -20.76
N GLU A 135 10.36 7.88 -21.40
CA GLU A 135 9.59 9.01 -21.92
C GLU A 135 9.09 9.91 -20.78
N ILE A 136 8.35 9.32 -19.82
CA ILE A 136 7.65 10.10 -18.78
C ILE A 136 8.57 10.58 -17.66
N LEU A 137 9.71 9.91 -17.40
CA LEU A 137 10.72 10.34 -16.43
C LEU A 137 11.84 11.18 -17.05
N SER A 138 11.72 11.55 -18.33
CA SER A 138 12.73 12.40 -18.97
C SER A 138 12.67 13.83 -18.42
N PRO A 139 13.81 14.52 -18.26
CA PRO A 139 13.84 15.89 -17.72
C PRO A 139 13.17 16.92 -18.63
N ASN A 140 12.89 16.58 -19.89
CA ASN A 140 12.27 17.47 -20.87
C ASN A 140 10.78 17.17 -21.09
N VAL A 141 10.14 16.40 -20.20
CA VAL A 141 8.72 16.07 -20.34
C VAL A 141 7.87 17.30 -20.06
N SER A 142 6.85 17.53 -20.89
CA SER A 142 5.89 18.64 -20.71
C SER A 142 4.75 18.29 -19.75
N GLN A 143 4.59 17.01 -19.42
CA GLN A 143 3.49 16.49 -18.63
C GLN A 143 3.99 16.06 -17.26
N ASP A 144 3.27 16.44 -16.22
CA ASP A 144 3.60 16.05 -14.85
C ASP A 144 3.23 14.58 -14.60
N VAL A 145 4.07 13.90 -13.81
CA VAL A 145 3.90 12.48 -13.45
C VAL A 145 3.73 12.34 -11.95
N GLY A 146 2.63 11.72 -11.53
CA GLY A 146 2.34 11.44 -10.13
C GLY A 146 2.95 10.11 -9.67
N PHE A 147 3.63 10.08 -8.53
CA PHE A 147 4.02 8.86 -7.83
C PHE A 147 3.03 8.57 -6.71
N ILE A 148 2.16 7.58 -6.91
CA ILE A 148 1.20 7.17 -5.91
C ILE A 148 1.87 6.17 -4.97
N ILE A 149 1.74 6.42 -3.67
CA ILE A 149 2.14 5.51 -2.62
C ILE A 149 0.89 5.19 -1.81
N ASN A 150 0.43 3.95 -1.92
CA ASN A 150 -0.64 3.38 -1.11
C ASN A 150 -0.02 2.26 -0.26
N GLU A 151 0.09 2.47 1.04
CA GLU A 151 0.75 1.50 1.92
C GLU A 151 0.01 1.40 3.25
N ARG A 152 -0.07 0.18 3.78
CA ARG A 152 -0.69 -0.08 5.08
C ARG A 152 -0.10 -1.32 5.75
N LEU A 153 -0.36 -1.46 7.03
CA LEU A 153 -0.06 -2.70 7.74
C LEU A 153 -0.93 -3.85 7.20
N THR A 154 -0.40 -5.07 7.16
CA THR A 154 -1.09 -6.24 6.58
C THR A 154 -2.44 -6.56 7.22
N ASN A 155 -2.64 -6.17 8.49
CA ASN A 155 -3.88 -6.34 9.23
C ASN A 155 -4.92 -5.24 8.98
N MET A 156 -4.59 -4.20 8.21
CA MET A 156 -5.53 -3.13 7.88
C MET A 156 -6.50 -3.57 6.78
N PRO A 157 -7.81 -3.37 6.98
CA PRO A 157 -8.84 -3.77 6.02
C PRO A 157 -8.71 -3.01 4.70
N ALA A 158 -8.95 -3.66 3.56
CA ALA A 158 -8.90 -3.00 2.25
C ALA A 158 -9.97 -1.91 2.08
N GLN A 159 -11.02 -1.94 2.89
CA GLN A 159 -12.13 -0.99 2.95
C GLN A 159 -11.70 0.44 3.31
N VAL A 160 -10.49 0.64 3.87
CA VAL A 160 -9.98 2.00 4.08
C VAL A 160 -9.51 2.68 2.78
N VAL A 161 -9.24 1.90 1.73
CA VAL A 161 -8.63 2.42 0.49
C VAL A 161 -9.58 3.27 -0.35
N PRO A 162 -10.86 2.89 -0.60
CA PRO A 162 -11.76 3.75 -1.37
C PRO A 162 -11.98 5.13 -0.73
N PRO A 163 -12.24 5.27 0.59
CA PRO A 163 -12.28 6.58 1.23
C PRO A 163 -10.99 7.39 1.05
N MET A 164 -9.81 6.77 1.22
CA MET A 164 -8.52 7.45 0.97
C MET A 164 -8.40 7.95 -0.47
N LEU A 165 -8.76 7.13 -1.47
CA LEU A 165 -8.72 7.54 -2.87
C LEU A 165 -9.68 8.69 -3.17
N LYS A 166 -10.87 8.67 -2.57
CA LYS A 166 -11.84 9.76 -2.71
C LYS A 166 -11.25 11.08 -2.22
N MET A 167 -10.71 11.09 -1.00
CA MET A 167 -10.06 12.28 -0.43
C MET A 167 -8.88 12.72 -1.30
N LEU A 168 -8.05 11.80 -1.77
CA LEU A 168 -6.94 12.11 -2.66
C LEU A 168 -7.41 12.83 -3.94
N PHE A 169 -8.53 12.44 -4.56
CA PHE A 169 -9.05 13.17 -5.73
C PHE A 169 -9.52 14.59 -5.40
N GLU A 170 -10.19 14.76 -4.26
CA GLU A 170 -10.65 16.07 -3.80
C GLU A 170 -9.44 16.99 -3.52
N GLU A 171 -8.42 16.46 -2.84
CA GLU A 171 -7.16 17.13 -2.53
C GLU A 171 -6.36 17.51 -3.78
N ILE A 172 -6.22 16.58 -4.75
CA ILE A 172 -5.59 16.87 -6.06
C ILE A 172 -6.33 18.00 -6.77
N GLN A 173 -7.67 17.99 -6.74
CA GLN A 173 -8.46 19.03 -7.40
C GLN A 173 -8.25 20.39 -6.72
N TRP A 174 -8.22 20.44 -5.39
CA TRP A 174 -7.91 21.68 -4.66
C TRP A 174 -6.50 22.20 -4.97
N ALA A 175 -5.50 21.32 -5.02
CA ALA A 175 -4.14 21.69 -5.39
C ALA A 175 -4.05 22.25 -6.82
N ILE A 176 -4.82 21.68 -7.76
CA ILE A 176 -4.93 22.20 -9.14
C ILE A 176 -5.59 23.60 -9.14
N ASP A 177 -6.64 23.80 -8.36
CA ASP A 177 -7.35 25.08 -8.26
C ASP A 177 -6.45 26.18 -7.65
N ASP A 178 -5.58 25.79 -6.70
CA ASP A 178 -4.53 26.64 -6.11
C ASP A 178 -3.30 26.83 -7.01
N LYS A 179 -3.34 26.29 -8.24
CA LYS A 179 -2.29 26.37 -9.28
C LYS A 179 -0.99 25.65 -8.93
N GLU A 180 -1.07 24.65 -8.05
CA GLU A 180 0.03 23.71 -7.83
C GLU A 180 0.11 22.68 -8.96
N ARG A 181 1.26 22.01 -9.08
CA ARG A 181 1.55 21.09 -10.19
C ARG A 181 1.05 19.67 -9.92
N TYR A 182 -0.26 19.51 -9.74
CA TYR A 182 -0.90 18.20 -9.52
C TYR A 182 -1.75 17.71 -10.70
N ASN A 183 -1.72 18.40 -11.84
CA ASN A 183 -2.41 17.98 -13.06
C ASN A 183 -1.60 16.91 -13.81
N PHE A 184 -1.55 15.70 -13.26
CA PHE A 184 -0.76 14.60 -13.79
C PHE A 184 -1.39 13.96 -15.04
N GLU A 185 -0.57 13.65 -16.05
CA GLU A 185 -1.02 12.83 -17.19
C GLU A 185 -0.87 11.33 -16.90
N TRP A 186 0.20 10.97 -16.19
CA TRP A 186 0.57 9.60 -15.88
C TRP A 186 0.80 9.44 -14.38
N TYR A 187 0.43 8.27 -13.88
CA TYR A 187 0.65 7.86 -12.51
C TYR A 187 1.52 6.61 -12.49
N ILE A 188 2.48 6.57 -11.57
CA ILE A 188 3.30 5.40 -11.27
C ILE A 188 2.92 4.93 -9.86
N MET A 189 2.63 3.64 -9.73
CA MET A 189 2.29 3.02 -8.45
C MET A 189 3.07 1.71 -8.28
N LEU A 190 3.58 1.46 -7.08
CA LEU A 190 4.22 0.20 -6.72
C LEU A 190 3.27 -0.64 -5.89
N SER A 191 3.15 -1.91 -6.25
CA SER A 191 2.26 -2.89 -5.63
C SER A 191 3.06 -4.08 -5.10
N PRO A 192 2.89 -4.47 -3.83
CA PRO A 192 3.43 -5.72 -3.31
C PRO A 192 2.66 -6.93 -3.84
N ILE A 193 3.38 -7.79 -4.57
CA ILE A 193 2.87 -9.06 -5.08
C ILE A 193 3.74 -10.23 -4.63
N TYR A 194 3.21 -11.45 -4.73
CA TYR A 194 4.00 -12.67 -4.54
C TYR A 194 3.66 -13.72 -5.59
N ARG A 195 4.57 -14.68 -5.77
CA ARG A 195 4.33 -15.91 -6.54
C ARG A 195 4.63 -17.10 -5.65
N GLU A 196 3.81 -18.13 -5.77
CA GLU A 196 4.05 -19.40 -5.09
C GLU A 196 5.19 -20.15 -5.78
N ILE A 197 6.07 -20.74 -4.98
CA ILE A 197 7.18 -21.58 -5.39
C ILE A 197 6.89 -23.00 -4.90
N ALA A 198 6.82 -23.95 -5.82
CA ALA A 198 6.76 -25.36 -5.45
C ALA A 198 8.01 -25.77 -4.66
N PRO A 199 7.86 -26.59 -3.61
CA PRO A 199 8.99 -27.03 -2.79
C PRO A 199 9.99 -27.78 -3.67
N THR A 200 11.28 -27.55 -3.42
CA THR A 200 12.33 -28.27 -4.16
C THR A 200 12.48 -29.66 -3.55
N SER A 201 12.81 -30.69 -4.34
CA SER A 201 13.00 -32.07 -3.86
C SER A 201 14.03 -32.24 -2.74
N GLU A 202 14.83 -31.22 -2.42
CA GLU A 202 15.74 -31.18 -1.27
C GLU A 202 15.02 -30.87 0.06
N GLN A 203 13.88 -30.18 0.04
CA GLN A 203 13.08 -29.88 1.24
C GLN A 203 12.18 -31.06 1.65
N LEU A 204 11.82 -31.92 0.69
CA LEU A 204 11.07 -33.16 0.94
C LEU A 204 11.92 -34.28 1.58
N GLN A 205 13.25 -34.12 1.66
CA GLN A 205 14.13 -35.12 2.27
C GLN A 205 14.18 -35.04 3.81
N HIS A 206 13.55 -34.01 4.41
CA HIS A 206 13.45 -33.89 5.86
C HIS A 206 12.19 -34.55 6.47
N GLU A 207 11.29 -35.08 5.65
CA GLU A 207 10.23 -35.98 6.11
C GLU A 207 10.63 -37.44 5.84
N GLU A 208 10.92 -38.15 6.93
CA GLU A 208 11.06 -39.60 7.08
C GLU A 208 11.87 -40.36 6.02
N ILE A 209 13.14 -40.61 6.35
CA ILE A 209 13.94 -41.66 5.73
C ILE A 209 13.34 -43.03 6.11
N LEU A 210 12.50 -43.60 5.25
CA LEU A 210 12.26 -45.04 5.21
C LEU A 210 13.46 -45.70 4.49
N PRO A 211 14.17 -46.66 5.13
CA PRO A 211 15.38 -47.25 4.57
C PRO A 211 15.01 -48.34 3.58
N ASN A 212 14.95 -47.99 2.28
CA ASN A 212 15.44 -48.80 1.15
C ASN A 212 14.81 -48.31 -0.15
N GLN A 213 15.56 -47.56 -0.96
CA GLN A 213 15.71 -47.81 -2.39
C GLN A 213 16.77 -46.87 -2.99
N LEU A 214 17.74 -47.47 -3.66
CA LEU A 214 18.91 -46.83 -4.26
C LEU A 214 18.55 -46.10 -5.56
N GLN A 215 18.99 -44.83 -5.62
CA GLN A 215 19.54 -44.07 -6.74
C GLN A 215 18.80 -44.06 -8.10
N LYS A 216 18.39 -42.86 -8.52
CA LYS A 216 18.62 -42.36 -9.89
C LYS A 216 18.49 -40.83 -10.02
N ASP A 217 19.49 -40.28 -10.71
CA ASP A 217 19.57 -39.01 -11.44
C ASP A 217 19.65 -37.66 -10.70
N ASN A 218 20.91 -37.20 -10.60
CA ASN A 218 21.35 -35.81 -10.53
C ASN A 218 20.76 -34.98 -11.68
N SER A 219 19.72 -34.20 -11.40
CA SER A 219 19.51 -32.91 -12.06
C SER A 219 18.87 -31.96 -11.05
N SER A 220 19.60 -30.90 -10.70
CA SER A 220 19.13 -29.81 -9.85
C SER A 220 17.97 -29.09 -10.55
N LYS A 221 16.75 -29.60 -10.36
CA LYS A 221 15.52 -28.97 -10.85
C LYS A 221 15.34 -27.66 -10.09
N LYS A 222 15.56 -26.53 -10.77
CA LYS A 222 15.17 -25.22 -10.25
C LYS A 222 13.71 -25.28 -9.80
N PRO A 223 13.38 -24.77 -8.61
CA PRO A 223 12.00 -24.79 -8.14
C PRO A 223 11.09 -24.09 -9.14
N ARG A 224 9.96 -24.73 -9.46
CA ARG A 224 8.99 -24.22 -10.43
C ARG A 224 8.16 -23.15 -9.75
N THR A 225 8.44 -21.89 -10.07
CA THR A 225 7.61 -20.74 -9.66
C THR A 225 6.33 -20.73 -10.49
N SER A 226 5.20 -20.51 -9.84
CA SER A 226 3.92 -20.26 -10.51
C SER A 226 4.03 -19.04 -11.46
N GLU A 227 3.32 -19.09 -12.59
CA GLU A 227 3.22 -17.95 -13.49
C GLU A 227 2.26 -16.88 -12.96
N LYS A 228 1.25 -17.31 -12.20
CA LYS A 228 0.25 -16.43 -11.58
C LYS A 228 0.87 -15.67 -10.40
N ALA A 229 0.75 -14.35 -10.44
CA ALA A 229 1.05 -13.49 -9.30
C ALA A 229 -0.22 -13.29 -8.45
N PHE A 230 -0.02 -13.16 -7.14
CA PHE A 230 -1.04 -12.84 -6.15
C PHE A 230 -0.66 -11.52 -5.46
N TYR A 231 -1.64 -10.84 -4.89
CA TYR A 231 -1.45 -9.54 -4.26
C TYR A 231 -1.44 -9.67 -2.74
N PHE A 232 -0.54 -8.94 -2.07
CA PHE A 232 -0.63 -8.75 -0.62
C PHE A 232 -1.77 -7.79 -0.27
N HIS A 233 -2.01 -6.82 -1.15
CA HIS A 233 -3.11 -5.86 -1.07
C HIS A 233 -4.20 -6.27 -2.06
N PRO A 234 -5.27 -6.95 -1.62
CA PRO A 234 -6.28 -7.53 -2.53
C PRO A 234 -6.95 -6.48 -3.43
N GLU A 235 -7.03 -5.22 -3.00
CA GLU A 235 -7.58 -4.14 -3.81
C GLU A 235 -6.74 -3.82 -5.05
N GLU A 236 -5.43 -4.07 -5.01
CA GLU A 236 -4.53 -3.77 -6.12
C GLU A 236 -4.70 -4.75 -7.30
N GLU A 237 -5.26 -5.94 -7.06
CA GLU A 237 -5.67 -6.88 -8.12
C GLU A 237 -6.65 -6.22 -9.11
N PHE A 238 -7.52 -5.35 -8.59
CA PHE A 238 -8.52 -4.66 -9.40
C PHE A 238 -7.98 -3.42 -10.12
N ILE A 239 -6.76 -2.99 -9.82
CA ILE A 239 -6.05 -1.91 -10.52
C ILE A 239 -5.37 -2.45 -11.78
N GLU A 240 -4.90 -3.69 -11.75
CA GLU A 240 -4.15 -4.33 -12.84
C GLU A 240 -4.79 -4.19 -14.23
N PRO A 241 -6.11 -4.41 -14.43
CA PRO A 241 -6.73 -4.30 -15.75
C PRO A 241 -6.73 -2.88 -16.34
N PHE A 242 -6.53 -1.87 -15.51
CA PHE A 242 -6.55 -0.45 -15.89
C PHE A 242 -5.14 0.12 -16.13
N ALA A 243 -4.09 -0.62 -15.76
CA ALA A 243 -2.72 -0.20 -16.02
C ALA A 243 -2.34 -0.44 -17.49
N GLU A 244 -1.86 0.61 -18.17
CA GLU A 244 -1.50 0.54 -19.58
C GLU A 244 -0.16 -0.17 -19.79
N TYR A 245 0.76 0.04 -18.85
CA TYR A 245 2.01 -0.68 -18.78
C TYR A 245 2.23 -1.20 -17.36
N MET A 246 2.75 -2.41 -17.26
CA MET A 246 3.14 -3.00 -15.99
C MET A 246 4.37 -3.89 -16.15
N PHE A 247 5.15 -4.01 -15.09
CA PHE A 247 6.23 -4.99 -15.02
C PHE A 247 6.50 -5.44 -13.59
N ASP A 248 6.91 -6.70 -13.47
CA ASP A 248 7.26 -7.32 -12.19
C ASP A 248 8.77 -7.30 -12.03
N PHE A 249 9.24 -7.00 -10.82
CA PHE A 249 10.65 -7.05 -10.48
C PHE A 249 10.89 -7.61 -9.08
N ARG A 250 12.09 -8.14 -8.89
CA ARG A 250 12.58 -8.58 -7.57
C ARG A 250 13.51 -7.52 -7.01
N PHE A 251 13.59 -7.46 -5.68
CA PHE A 251 14.61 -6.67 -5.00
C PHE A 251 16.02 -7.16 -5.39
N SER A 252 16.96 -6.24 -5.52
CA SER A 252 18.36 -6.49 -5.89
C SER A 252 19.08 -7.26 -4.80
N LYS A 253 18.82 -6.88 -3.55
CA LYS A 253 19.19 -7.66 -2.38
C LYS A 253 18.03 -8.64 -2.13
N TYR A 254 18.27 -9.93 -2.31
CA TYR A 254 17.35 -10.98 -1.88
C TYR A 254 18.12 -11.87 -0.93
N LYS A 255 18.05 -11.56 0.37
CA LYS A 255 18.75 -12.24 1.46
C LYS A 255 17.93 -13.40 2.02
N ARG A 256 16.60 -13.39 1.87
CA ARG A 256 15.77 -14.52 2.28
C ARG A 256 15.77 -15.61 1.22
N ALA A 257 16.30 -16.79 1.50
CA ALA A 257 15.81 -17.98 0.79
C ALA A 257 14.28 -17.99 0.93
N ALA A 258 13.53 -18.23 -0.16
CA ALA A 258 12.06 -18.20 -0.16
C ALA A 258 11.53 -18.82 1.15
N ASP A 259 10.88 -18.01 1.98
CA ASP A 259 10.49 -18.38 3.34
C ASP A 259 9.54 -19.58 3.25
N SER A 260 10.05 -20.78 3.51
CA SER A 260 9.27 -22.01 3.62
C SER A 260 8.79 -22.22 5.06
N ARG A 261 8.48 -21.14 5.78
CA ARG A 261 8.13 -21.18 7.21
C ARG A 261 6.78 -20.55 7.53
N ASN A 262 5.79 -20.78 6.66
CA ASN A 262 4.42 -20.92 7.14
C ASN A 262 4.12 -22.42 7.12
N SER A 263 4.04 -23.02 8.31
CA SER A 263 3.86 -24.45 8.59
C SER A 263 2.51 -25.04 8.16
N PHE A 264 1.83 -24.42 7.19
CA PHE A 264 0.48 -24.78 6.75
C PHE A 264 0.30 -24.84 5.22
N THR A 265 1.32 -24.46 4.44
CA THR A 265 1.26 -24.52 2.97
C THR A 265 2.54 -25.14 2.41
N ASP A 266 2.39 -26.17 1.56
CA ASP A 266 3.49 -26.87 0.89
C ASP A 266 4.32 -25.98 -0.05
N PHE A 267 3.89 -24.74 -0.32
CA PHE A 267 4.52 -23.81 -1.25
C PHE A 267 5.27 -22.68 -0.52
N GLY A 268 6.48 -22.37 -0.97
CA GLY A 268 7.22 -21.19 -0.54
C GLY A 268 6.69 -19.93 -1.22
N LEU A 269 6.84 -18.76 -0.59
CA LEU A 269 6.43 -17.48 -1.18
C LEU A 269 7.64 -16.74 -1.74
N LEU A 270 7.52 -16.27 -2.99
CA LEU A 270 8.46 -15.33 -3.60
C LEU A 270 7.85 -13.93 -3.60
N PRO A 271 8.29 -13.01 -2.75
CA PRO A 271 7.85 -11.62 -2.82
C PRO A 271 8.47 -10.93 -4.04
N LEU A 272 7.65 -10.19 -4.77
CA LEU A 272 8.05 -9.30 -5.85
C LEU A 272 7.39 -7.93 -5.66
N ARG A 273 7.73 -7.00 -6.55
CA ARG A 273 7.03 -5.74 -6.73
C ARG A 273 6.53 -5.65 -8.15
N ARG A 274 5.31 -5.15 -8.30
CA ARG A 274 4.73 -4.78 -9.57
C ARG A 274 4.71 -3.26 -9.66
N CYS A 275 5.20 -2.73 -10.77
CA CYS A 275 5.07 -1.31 -11.08
C CYS A 275 3.95 -1.14 -12.09
N PHE A 276 2.96 -0.31 -11.76
CA PHE A 276 1.89 0.10 -12.65
C PHE A 276 2.19 1.48 -13.22
N ILE A 277 1.92 1.65 -14.52
CA ILE A 277 1.93 2.94 -15.21
C ILE A 277 0.51 3.15 -15.74
N ILE A 278 -0.17 4.14 -15.18
CA ILE A 278 -1.61 4.36 -15.33
C ILE A 278 -1.82 5.73 -15.96
N HIS A 279 -2.61 5.77 -17.03
CA HIS A 279 -3.01 7.03 -17.63
C HIS A 279 -4.11 7.70 -16.80
N LYS A 280 -4.14 9.04 -16.71
CA LYS A 280 -5.11 9.79 -15.90
C LYS A 280 -6.57 9.41 -16.16
N SER A 281 -6.92 9.03 -17.39
CA SER A 281 -8.28 8.62 -17.77
C SER A 281 -8.78 7.38 -17.04
N GLN A 282 -7.86 6.57 -16.51
CA GLN A 282 -8.17 5.32 -15.82
C GLN A 282 -8.30 5.48 -14.31
N MET A 283 -7.88 6.61 -13.73
CA MET A 283 -7.93 6.84 -12.28
C MET A 283 -9.35 6.81 -11.72
N LEU A 284 -10.29 7.50 -12.38
CA LEU A 284 -11.70 7.49 -11.97
C LEU A 284 -12.36 6.11 -12.15
N PRO A 285 -12.17 5.38 -13.27
CA PRO A 285 -12.60 3.99 -13.38
C PRO A 285 -12.07 3.07 -12.28
N ILE A 286 -10.79 3.20 -11.90
CA ILE A 286 -10.19 2.43 -10.80
C ILE A 286 -10.94 2.71 -9.50
N TYR A 287 -11.15 3.98 -9.16
CA TYR A 287 -11.86 4.37 -7.96
C TYR A 287 -13.28 3.80 -7.90
N ASN A 288 -14.07 3.98 -8.97
CA ASN A 288 -15.43 3.46 -9.03
C ASN A 288 -15.47 1.93 -8.86
N LYS A 289 -14.47 1.23 -9.40
CA LYS A 289 -14.34 -0.22 -9.24
C LYS A 289 -14.05 -0.59 -7.79
N LEU A 290 -13.10 0.07 -7.15
CA LEU A 290 -12.74 -0.18 -5.75
C LEU A 290 -13.87 0.17 -4.78
N GLU A 291 -14.53 1.32 -4.98
CA GLU A 291 -15.69 1.74 -4.18
C GLU A 291 -16.84 0.74 -4.28
N SER A 292 -17.07 0.13 -5.46
CA SER A 292 -18.10 -0.89 -5.64
C SER A 292 -17.81 -2.21 -4.92
N LEU A 293 -16.53 -2.55 -4.73
CA LEU A 293 -16.09 -3.84 -4.17
C LEU A 293 -15.84 -3.78 -2.67
N PHE A 294 -15.28 -2.67 -2.20
CA PHE A 294 -14.83 -2.49 -0.82
C PHE A 294 -15.64 -1.41 -0.10
N LYS A 295 -16.92 -1.30 -0.44
CA LYS A 295 -17.84 -0.42 0.26
C LYS A 295 -17.82 -0.78 1.76
N PRO A 296 -17.58 0.18 2.66
CA PRO A 296 -17.67 -0.07 4.10
C PRO A 296 -19.08 -0.47 4.51
#